data_AF-E5E779-F1
#
_entry.id   AF-E5E779-F1
#
_cell.length_a   1.000
_cell.length_b   1.000
_cell.length_c   1.000
_cell.angle_alpha   90.00
_cell.angle_beta   90.00
_cell.angle_gamma   90.00
#
_symmetry.space_group_name_H-M   'P 1'
#
loop_
_entity.id
_entity.type
_entity.pdbx_description
1 polymer ?
#
loop_
_entity_poly.entity_id
_entity_poly.type
_entity_poly.pdbx_seq_one_letter_code
_entity_poly.pdbx_strand_id
1 'polypeptide(L)'
;NHVCIVTPERVGLCGAVSWLDAKASYEINHAGPNQPIPKEGEIDPIKGIWKSVNDYLYTASNRNLEQVCLYTLMENPMTSCGCFEAIMAILPECNGIMITTRDHAGMTPSGMTFSTLAGMIGGGT
;
A
#
# COMPACT_ATOMS: atom_id res chain seq x y z
N ASN A 1 6.63 -7.07 -8.39
CA ASN A 1 7.12 -5.74 -7.97
C ASN A 1 6.21 -5.14 -6.91
N HIS A 2 4.88 -5.12 -7.12
CA HIS A 2 3.95 -4.76 -6.06
C HIS A 2 3.64 -5.91 -5.09
N VAL A 3 3.57 -5.62 -3.80
CA VAL A 3 3.04 -6.52 -2.75
C VAL A 3 2.23 -5.67 -1.77
N CYS A 4 0.95 -6.02 -1.55
CA CYS A 4 0.12 -5.40 -0.51
C CYS A 4 0.36 -6.08 0.83
N ILE A 5 0.65 -5.31 1.89
CA ILE A 5 0.65 -5.79 3.27
C ILE A 5 -0.65 -5.35 3.94
N VAL A 6 -1.52 -6.30 4.25
CA VAL A 6 -2.84 -6.04 4.86
C VAL A 6 -2.75 -6.22 6.37
N THR A 7 -3.23 -5.23 7.13
CA THR A 7 -3.32 -5.27 8.60
C THR A 7 -4.74 -4.94 9.05
N PRO A 8 -5.12 -5.19 10.32
CA PRO A 8 -6.46 -4.83 10.82
C PRO A 8 -6.84 -3.35 10.60
N GLU A 9 -5.86 -2.45 10.62
CA GLU A 9 -6.06 -0.99 10.46
C GLU A 9 -5.64 -0.47 9.08
N ARG A 10 -5.09 -1.34 8.21
CA ARG A 10 -4.67 -1.02 6.85
C ARG A 10 -5.20 -2.08 5.89
N VAL A 11 -6.42 -1.82 5.40
CA VAL A 11 -7.10 -2.64 4.38
C VAL A 11 -6.31 -2.64 3.08
N GLY A 12 -6.44 -3.68 2.26
CA GLY A 12 -5.90 -3.68 0.91
C GLY A 12 -6.40 -2.47 0.13
N LEU A 13 -5.53 -1.81 -0.63
CA LEU A 13 -5.83 -0.54 -1.29
C LEU A 13 -7.00 -0.62 -2.29
N CYS A 14 -7.38 -1.82 -2.71
CA CYS A 14 -8.57 -2.09 -3.53
C CYS A 14 -9.90 -1.87 -2.79
N GLY A 15 -9.89 -1.71 -1.46
CA GLY A 15 -11.08 -1.63 -0.62
C GLY A 15 -11.75 -2.98 -0.33
N ALA A 16 -11.50 -4.01 -1.14
CA ALA A 16 -12.22 -5.28 -1.12
C ALA A 16 -11.59 -6.40 -0.27
N VAL A 17 -10.38 -6.19 0.30
CA VAL A 17 -9.67 -7.22 1.08
C VAL A 17 -9.27 -6.66 2.43
N SER A 18 -10.01 -7.02 3.47
CA SER A 18 -9.64 -6.77 4.87
C SER A 18 -8.66 -7.83 5.39
N TRP A 19 -8.12 -7.62 6.60
CA TRP A 19 -7.27 -8.62 7.25
C TRP A 19 -8.00 -9.94 7.53
N LEU A 20 -9.28 -9.88 7.90
CA LEU A 20 -10.09 -11.09 8.12
C LEU A 20 -10.36 -11.83 6.80
N ASP A 21 -10.59 -11.10 5.70
CA ASP A 21 -10.77 -11.70 4.37
C ASP A 21 -9.49 -12.39 3.90
N ALA A 22 -8.34 -11.74 4.08
CA ALA A 22 -7.04 -12.32 3.74
C ALA A 22 -6.75 -13.59 4.56
N LYS A 23 -7.08 -13.57 5.87
CA LYS A 23 -6.98 -14.74 6.74
C LYS A 23 -7.89 -15.88 6.26
N ALA A 24 -9.17 -15.60 6.02
CA ALA A 24 -10.12 -16.60 5.55
C ALA A 24 -9.69 -17.18 4.18
N SER A 25 -9.18 -16.33 3.29
CA SER A 25 -8.67 -16.75 1.98
C SER A 25 -7.48 -17.72 2.10
N TYR A 26 -6.58 -17.51 3.07
CA TYR A 26 -5.48 -18.46 3.34
C TYR A 26 -5.99 -19.78 3.94
N GLU A 27 -7.01 -19.73 4.82
CA GLU A 27 -7.64 -20.93 5.38
C GLU A 27 -8.36 -21.77 4.31
N ILE A 28 -8.91 -21.13 3.28
CA ILE A 28 -9.53 -21.82 2.13
C ILE A 28 -8.47 -22.45 1.21
N ASN A 29 -7.38 -21.73 0.93
CA ASN A 29 -6.31 -22.23 0.06
C ASN A 29 -4.93 -21.76 0.55
N HIS A 30 -4.18 -22.66 1.18
CA HIS A 30 -2.84 -22.39 1.69
C HIS A 30 -1.80 -22.06 0.60
N ALA A 31 -2.00 -22.55 -0.64
CA ALA A 31 -1.16 -22.22 -1.79
C ALA A 31 -1.65 -20.96 -2.54
N GLY A 32 -2.66 -20.27 -1.99
CA GLY A 32 -3.24 -19.07 -2.57
C GLY A 32 -2.36 -17.82 -2.45
N PRO A 33 -2.84 -16.67 -2.95
CA PRO A 33 -2.04 -15.45 -3.00
C PRO A 33 -1.86 -14.77 -1.63
N ASN A 34 -2.76 -15.02 -0.68
CA ASN A 34 -2.69 -14.45 0.66
C ASN A 34 -1.84 -15.34 1.56
N GLN A 35 -0.71 -14.83 2.05
CA GLN A 35 0.20 -15.58 2.92
C GLN A 35 0.34 -14.85 4.26
N PRO A 36 0.31 -15.57 5.40
CA PRO A 36 0.48 -14.96 6.71
C PRO A 36 1.93 -14.51 6.91
N ILE A 37 2.10 -13.34 7.52
CA ILE A 37 3.41 -12.83 7.93
C ILE A 37 3.37 -12.69 9.46
N PRO A 38 4.21 -13.41 10.21
CA PRO A 38 4.30 -13.21 11.66
C PRO A 38 4.83 -11.80 11.93
N LYS A 39 4.28 -11.10 12.92
CA LYS A 39 4.72 -9.74 13.28
C LYS A 39 5.91 -9.84 14.24
N GLU A 40 7.13 -9.87 13.68
CA GLU A 40 8.36 -10.13 14.42
C GLU A 40 9.48 -9.17 14.00
N GLY A 41 10.46 -8.99 14.89
CA GLY A 41 11.61 -8.11 14.64
C GLY A 41 11.19 -6.66 14.45
N GLU A 42 10.59 -6.06 15.48
CA GLU A 42 10.28 -4.62 15.52
C GLU A 42 11.55 -3.79 15.21
N ILE A 43 11.46 -2.89 14.22
CA ILE A 43 12.53 -1.95 13.90
C ILE A 43 12.09 -0.52 14.25
N ASP A 44 10.90 -0.13 13.78
CA ASP A 44 10.29 1.18 14.08
C ASP A 44 8.77 1.02 14.14
N PRO A 45 8.16 0.98 15.34
CA PRO A 45 6.72 0.80 15.47
C PRO A 45 5.91 2.02 15.04
N ILE A 46 6.51 3.22 15.03
CA ILE A 46 5.83 4.47 14.63
C ILE A 46 5.64 4.50 13.11
N LYS A 47 6.69 4.15 12.36
CA LYS A 47 6.61 4.04 10.89
C LYS A 47 6.02 2.70 10.43
N GLY A 48 5.98 1.71 11.32
CA GLY A 48 5.45 0.38 11.06
C GLY A 48 6.44 -0.53 10.33
N ILE A 49 7.73 -0.44 10.66
CA ILE A 49 8.79 -1.25 10.05
C ILE A 49 9.03 -2.51 10.89
N TRP A 50 8.93 -3.66 10.25
CA TRP A 50 9.11 -4.98 10.84
C TRP A 50 10.03 -5.83 9.97
N LYS A 51 11.01 -6.50 10.59
CA LYS A 51 11.96 -7.35 9.87
C LYS A 51 11.25 -8.43 9.06
N SER A 52 10.31 -9.15 9.67
CA SER A 52 9.58 -10.23 9.00
C SER A 52 8.79 -9.75 7.78
N VAL A 53 8.22 -8.53 7.85
CA VAL A 53 7.50 -7.90 6.74
C VAL A 53 8.47 -7.57 5.61
N ASN A 54 9.64 -6.99 5.92
CA ASN A 54 10.66 -6.68 4.91
C ASN A 54 11.23 -7.96 4.26
N ASP A 55 11.51 -9.01 5.03
CA ASP A 55 12.02 -10.29 4.50
C ASP A 55 11.02 -10.92 3.51
N TYR A 56 9.73 -10.94 3.88
CA TYR A 56 8.66 -11.43 3.01
C TYR A 56 8.51 -10.55 1.77
N LEU A 57 8.45 -9.23 1.95
CA LEU A 57 8.32 -8.25 0.88
C LEU A 57 9.45 -8.40 -0.14
N TYR A 58 10.69 -8.53 0.32
CA TYR A 58 11.85 -8.70 -0.56
C TYR A 58 11.70 -9.95 -1.42
N THR A 59 11.31 -11.07 -0.83
CA THR A 59 11.13 -12.32 -1.58
C THR A 59 9.94 -12.22 -2.56
N ALA A 60 8.78 -11.75 -2.09
CA ALA A 60 7.54 -11.69 -2.86
C ALA A 60 7.56 -10.61 -3.96
N SER A 61 8.39 -9.57 -3.81
CA SER A 61 8.53 -8.49 -4.79
C SER A 61 9.52 -8.80 -5.92
N ASN A 62 10.03 -10.03 -6.00
CA ASN A 62 11.18 -10.41 -6.84
C ASN A 62 12.46 -9.65 -6.50
N ARG A 63 12.71 -9.44 -5.20
CA ARG A 63 13.89 -8.77 -4.66
C ARG A 63 14.04 -7.30 -5.07
N ASN A 64 12.93 -6.67 -5.46
CA ASN A 64 12.90 -5.27 -5.89
C ASN A 64 12.57 -4.29 -4.76
N LEU A 65 11.91 -4.75 -3.68
CA LEU A 65 11.53 -3.92 -2.54
C LEU A 65 12.20 -4.43 -1.26
N GLU A 66 13.09 -3.64 -0.69
CA GLU A 66 13.89 -4.04 0.49
C GLU A 66 13.22 -3.68 1.82
N GLN A 67 12.42 -2.61 1.83
CA GLN A 67 11.81 -2.07 3.05
C GLN A 67 10.45 -1.45 2.73
N VAL A 68 9.52 -1.55 3.68
CA VAL A 68 8.26 -0.81 3.64
C VAL A 68 7.97 -0.15 4.98
N CYS A 69 7.48 1.08 4.93
CA CYS A 69 6.87 1.78 6.05
C CYS A 69 5.34 1.70 5.93
N LEU A 70 4.69 1.07 6.92
CA LEU A 70 3.23 0.86 6.90
C LEU A 70 2.43 2.09 7.32
N TYR A 71 3.03 3.10 7.94
CA TYR A 71 2.29 4.23 8.51
C TYR A 71 2.81 5.62 8.09
N THR A 72 3.65 5.67 7.04
CA THR A 72 4.07 6.93 6.42
C THR A 72 4.08 6.81 4.90
N LEU A 73 3.78 7.92 4.22
CA LEU A 73 3.90 8.06 2.77
C LEU A 73 5.21 8.73 2.34
N MET A 74 5.99 9.27 3.29
CA MET A 74 7.17 10.10 3.02
C MET A 74 8.44 9.28 2.80
N GLU A 75 8.54 8.11 3.40
CA GLU A 75 9.74 7.28 3.42
C GLU A 75 9.36 5.84 3.14
N ASN A 76 9.93 5.26 2.08
CA ASN A 76 9.71 3.87 1.65
C ASN A 76 8.22 3.43 1.75
N PRO A 77 7.28 4.17 1.14
CA PRO A 77 5.87 3.81 1.18
C PRO A 77 5.64 2.47 0.46
N MET A 78 4.58 1.77 0.86
CA MET A 78 4.11 0.61 0.11
C MET A 78 3.75 1.01 -1.33
N THR A 79 4.23 0.25 -2.30
CA THR A 79 3.90 0.47 -3.72
C THR A 79 2.41 0.29 -3.99
N SER A 80 1.93 0.73 -5.16
CA SER A 80 0.51 0.62 -5.55
C SER A 80 0.32 -0.10 -6.89
N CYS A 81 -0.74 -0.90 -7.03
CA CYS A 81 -1.04 -1.66 -8.25
C CYS A 81 -2.00 -0.99 -9.23
N GLY A 82 -2.75 0.04 -8.82
CA GLY A 82 -3.66 0.78 -9.71
C GLY A 82 -5.16 0.54 -9.48
N CYS A 83 -5.53 -0.42 -8.61
CA CYS A 83 -6.93 -0.68 -8.26
C CYS A 83 -7.44 0.17 -7.07
N PHE A 84 -6.70 1.19 -6.65
CA PHE A 84 -7.10 2.09 -5.57
C PHE A 84 -8.39 2.86 -5.91
N GLU A 85 -9.26 3.04 -4.92
CA GLU A 85 -10.48 3.85 -5.06
C GLU A 85 -10.20 5.35 -4.92
N ALA A 86 -9.15 5.70 -4.17
CA ALA A 86 -8.72 7.07 -3.91
C ALA A 86 -7.19 7.19 -3.95
N ILE A 87 -6.72 8.40 -4.20
CA ILE A 87 -5.29 8.75 -4.22
C ILE A 87 -5.06 9.89 -3.24
N MET A 88 -4.03 9.74 -2.41
CA MET A 88 -3.45 10.83 -1.62
C MET A 88 -2.22 11.41 -2.31
N ALA A 89 -2.09 12.73 -2.29
CA ALA A 89 -0.92 13.44 -2.81
C ALA A 89 -0.51 14.56 -1.86
N ILE A 90 0.80 14.81 -1.75
CA ILE A 90 1.34 15.90 -0.95
C ILE A 90 1.04 17.24 -1.64
N LEU A 91 0.58 18.22 -0.87
CA LEU A 91 0.48 19.62 -1.27
C LEU A 91 1.40 20.47 -0.38
N PRO A 92 2.63 20.77 -0.84
CA PRO A 92 3.61 21.53 -0.07
C PRO A 92 3.10 22.90 0.39
N GLU A 93 2.36 23.61 -0.47
CA GLU A 93 1.80 24.93 -0.21
C GLU A 93 0.79 24.93 0.94
N CYS A 94 0.14 23.79 1.18
CA CYS A 94 -0.79 23.60 2.29
C CYS A 94 -0.14 22.95 3.51
N ASN A 95 1.16 22.60 3.44
CA ASN A 95 1.84 21.76 4.42
C ASN A 95 1.00 20.52 4.80
N GLY A 96 0.43 19.87 3.79
CA GLY A 96 -0.57 18.82 4.00
C GLY A 96 -0.71 17.90 2.80
N ILE A 97 -1.82 17.17 2.77
CA ILE A 97 -2.18 16.27 1.67
C ILE A 97 -3.54 16.63 1.11
N MET A 98 -3.77 16.28 -0.15
CA MET A 98 -5.10 16.21 -0.75
C MET A 98 -5.48 14.77 -1.02
N ILE A 99 -6.78 14.54 -1.19
CA ILE A 99 -7.35 13.25 -1.59
C ILE A 99 -8.26 13.49 -2.79
N THR A 100 -8.16 12.63 -3.80
CA THR A 100 -9.11 12.55 -4.91
C THR A 100 -9.59 11.12 -5.09
N THR A 101 -10.79 10.94 -5.63
CA THR A 101 -11.44 9.64 -5.82
C THR A 101 -11.56 9.31 -7.30
N ARG A 102 -11.66 8.02 -7.62
CA ARG A 102 -11.77 7.52 -8.99
C ARG A 102 -12.92 8.14 -9.79
N ASP A 103 -14.04 8.41 -9.11
CA ASP A 103 -15.24 8.97 -9.74
C ASP A 103 -15.18 10.50 -9.90
N HIS A 104 -14.18 11.16 -9.32
CA HIS A 104 -13.99 12.60 -9.47
C HIS A 104 -13.14 12.92 -10.71
N ALA A 105 -13.81 13.37 -11.77
CA ALA A 105 -13.17 13.74 -13.04
C ALA A 105 -12.52 15.15 -13.04
N GLY A 106 -12.72 15.93 -11.98
CA GLY A 106 -12.23 17.31 -11.90
C GLY A 106 -10.71 17.42 -11.75
N MET A 107 -10.20 18.63 -12.03
CA MET A 107 -8.81 18.97 -11.74
C MET A 107 -8.62 19.12 -10.22
N THR A 108 -7.53 18.58 -9.70
CA THR A 108 -7.19 18.70 -8.29
C THR A 108 -6.19 19.85 -8.08
N PRO A 109 -6.01 20.36 -6.84
CA PRO A 109 -5.01 21.39 -6.55
C PRO A 109 -3.56 20.97 -6.83
N SER A 110 -3.28 19.68 -7.05
CA SER A 110 -1.96 19.22 -7.48
C SER A 110 -1.68 19.48 -8.97
N GLY A 111 -2.59 20.14 -9.69
CA GLY A 111 -2.48 20.39 -11.13
C GLY A 111 -2.71 19.14 -12.00
N MET A 112 -3.24 18.06 -11.41
CA MET A 112 -3.48 16.78 -12.09
C MET A 112 -4.89 16.26 -11.81
N THR A 113 -5.44 15.50 -12.75
CA THR A 113 -6.69 14.73 -12.55
C THR A 113 -6.38 13.40 -11.85
N PHE A 114 -7.41 12.69 -11.37
CA PHE A 114 -7.25 11.34 -10.83
C PHE A 114 -6.52 10.41 -11.81
N SER A 115 -6.92 10.39 -13.09
CA SER A 115 -6.31 9.50 -14.09
C SER A 115 -4.84 9.79 -14.33
N THR A 116 -4.44 11.06 -14.31
CA THR A 116 -3.03 11.46 -14.41
C THR A 116 -2.23 10.99 -13.20
N LEU A 117 -2.75 11.23 -11.99
CA LEU A 117 -2.12 10.75 -10.75
C LEU A 117 -2.00 9.21 -10.74
N ALA A 118 -3.06 8.50 -11.14
CA ALA A 118 -3.08 7.05 -11.21
C ALA A 118 -1.99 6.50 -12.14
N GLY A 119 -1.75 7.16 -13.27
CA GLY A 119 -0.68 6.82 -14.20
C GLY A 119 0.73 7.03 -13.64
N MET A 120 0.89 7.91 -12.65
CA MET A 120 2.18 8.14 -11.99
C MET A 120 2.49 7.14 -10.88
N ILE A 121 1.48 6.75 -10.10
CA ILE A 121 1.70 5.95 -8.87
C ILE A 121 1.34 4.46 -9.02
N GLY A 122 0.67 4.09 -10.11
CA GLY A 122 0.38 2.70 -10.43
C GLY A 122 1.60 1.99 -11.03
N GLY A 123 1.61 0.66 -10.96
CA GLY A 123 2.63 -0.19 -11.61
C GLY A 123 3.58 -0.91 -10.67
N GLY A 124 3.50 -0.65 -9.37
CA GLY A 124 4.24 -1.43 -8.37
C GLY A 124 5.73 -1.14 -8.30
N THR A 125 6.15 0.03 -8.77
CA THR A 125 7.51 0.56 -8.72
C THR A 125 7.59 1.72 -7.74
#